data_AF-A0A1F5EQD2-F1
#
_entry.id   AF-A0A1F5EQD2-F1
#
_cell.length_a   1.000
_cell.length_b   1.000
_cell.length_c   1.000
_cell.angle_alpha   90.00
_cell.angle_beta   90.00
_cell.angle_gamma   90.00
#
_symmetry.space_group_name_H-M   'P 1'
#
loop_
_entity.id
_entity.type
_entity.pdbx_description
1 polymer ?
#
loop_
_entity_poly.entity_id
_entity_poly.type
_entity_poly.pdbx_seq_one_letter_code
_entity_poly.pdbx_strand_id
1 'polypeptide(L)'
;MKVNTSRITEIFNVTVDETKTVEELVADGNYCSNYNCDIKNFLDCSNGDKKAAIKNMAIFHFKGAVTTTGVFDLMEKEGYRPATVHELLSLGMEPEYQREFMIIALGFKPLLRLGGYECRYALYLYDANCLGIVPTEGRFLDHCRFAGVRKQVY
;
A
#
# COMPACT_ATOMS: atom_id res chain seq x y z
N MET A 1 25.93 12.90 -9.84
CA MET A 1 24.54 12.47 -9.56
C MET A 1 24.56 10.97 -9.29
N LYS A 2 24.21 10.52 -8.06
CA LYS A 2 23.98 9.10 -7.84
C LYS A 2 22.70 8.74 -8.61
N VAL A 3 22.79 7.76 -9.50
CA VAL A 3 21.61 7.21 -10.17
C VAL A 3 20.76 6.55 -9.09
N ASN A 4 19.63 7.15 -8.75
CA ASN A 4 18.63 6.50 -7.91
C ASN A 4 18.08 5.32 -8.71
N THR A 5 18.60 4.12 -8.48
CA THR A 5 18.08 2.92 -9.11
C THR A 5 16.80 2.50 -8.41
N SER A 6 15.70 2.44 -9.16
CA SER A 6 14.47 1.79 -8.74
C SER A 6 14.35 0.42 -9.40
N ARG A 7 13.67 -0.51 -8.74
CA ARG A 7 13.37 -1.83 -9.32
C ARG A 7 12.07 -2.38 -8.77
N ILE A 8 11.42 -3.20 -9.59
CA ILE A 8 10.45 -4.18 -9.11
C ILE A 8 11.26 -5.28 -8.42
N THR A 9 11.01 -5.53 -7.14
CA THR A 9 11.72 -6.58 -6.40
C THR A 9 11.02 -7.91 -6.55
N GLU A 10 9.69 -7.91 -6.52
CA GLU A 10 8.87 -9.12 -6.45
C GLU A 10 7.53 -8.89 -7.16
N ILE A 11 6.95 -9.95 -7.73
CA ILE A 11 5.65 -9.96 -8.41
C ILE A 11 4.84 -11.15 -7.88
N PHE A 12 3.56 -10.93 -7.61
CA PHE A 12 2.67 -11.91 -7.00
C PHE A 12 1.30 -11.94 -7.64
N ASN A 13 0.59 -13.04 -7.44
CA ASN A 13 -0.83 -13.13 -7.70
C ASN A 13 -1.54 -13.21 -6.35
N VAL A 14 -2.29 -12.17 -6.02
CA VAL A 14 -2.99 -12.04 -4.74
C VAL A 14 -4.49 -12.13 -5.00
N THR A 15 -5.18 -12.99 -4.26
CA THR A 15 -6.65 -13.00 -4.26
C THR A 15 -7.14 -11.82 -3.44
N VAL A 16 -7.76 -10.84 -4.09
CA VAL A 16 -8.27 -9.65 -3.42
C VAL A 16 -9.78 -9.76 -3.34
N ASP A 17 -10.28 -9.95 -2.13
CA ASP A 17 -11.71 -10.02 -1.85
C ASP A 17 -12.26 -8.62 -1.53
N GLU A 18 -12.71 -7.93 -2.56
CA GLU A 18 -13.31 -6.61 -2.43
C GLU A 18 -14.78 -6.67 -1.97
N THR A 19 -15.33 -7.86 -1.67
CA THR A 19 -16.62 -8.00 -0.98
C THR A 19 -16.49 -7.74 0.52
N LYS A 20 -15.28 -7.93 1.08
CA LYS A 20 -15.00 -7.74 2.49
C LYS A 20 -14.80 -6.27 2.83
N THR A 21 -15.23 -5.89 4.03
CA THR A 21 -14.88 -4.58 4.58
C THR A 21 -13.40 -4.55 4.96
N VAL A 22 -12.87 -3.34 5.15
CA VAL A 22 -11.49 -3.18 5.62
C VAL A 22 -11.34 -3.80 7.02
N GLU A 23 -12.35 -3.73 7.89
CA GLU A 23 -12.32 -4.38 9.21
C GLU A 23 -12.27 -5.90 9.12
N GLU A 24 -13.06 -6.50 8.22
CA GLU A 24 -13.02 -7.95 7.99
C GLU A 24 -11.64 -8.39 7.50
N LEU A 25 -11.05 -7.65 6.56
CA LEU A 25 -9.68 -7.92 6.10
C LEU A 25 -8.62 -7.70 7.19
N VAL A 26 -8.84 -6.71 8.08
CA VAL A 26 -7.96 -6.47 9.23
C VAL A 26 -8.02 -7.66 10.20
N ALA A 27 -9.23 -8.16 10.47
CA ALA A 27 -9.44 -9.30 11.34
C ALA A 27 -8.86 -10.61 10.75
N ASP A 28 -9.10 -10.86 9.46
CA ASP A 28 -8.64 -12.05 8.75
C ASP A 28 -7.11 -12.15 8.73
N GLY A 29 -6.40 -11.03 8.54
CA GLY A 29 -4.94 -11.00 8.55
C GLY A 29 -4.32 -10.91 9.95
N ASN A 30 -5.15 -10.93 11.01
CA ASN A 30 -4.71 -10.80 12.41
C ASN A 30 -3.77 -9.59 12.62
N TYR A 31 -4.08 -8.47 11.95
CA TYR A 31 -3.22 -7.30 11.99
C TYR A 31 -3.35 -6.58 13.34
N CYS A 32 -2.24 -6.30 14.00
CA CYS A 32 -2.20 -5.42 15.16
C CYS A 32 -2.09 -3.96 14.71
N SER A 33 -2.99 -3.11 15.23
CA SER A 33 -2.83 -1.67 15.13
C SER A 33 -1.79 -1.22 16.16
N ASN A 34 -0.54 -1.10 15.76
CA ASN A 34 0.53 -0.72 16.68
C ASN A 34 0.47 0.76 17.10
N TYR A 35 -0.39 1.53 16.42
CA TYR A 35 -0.62 2.93 16.70
C TYR A 35 -2.13 3.18 16.68
N ASN A 36 -2.59 4.16 17.46
CA ASN A 36 -3.90 4.83 17.44
C ASN A 36 -4.27 5.39 16.05
N CYS A 37 -4.12 4.60 14.99
CA CYS A 37 -4.49 4.97 13.65
C CYS A 37 -5.99 4.78 13.56
N ASP A 38 -6.69 5.86 13.24
CA ASP A 38 -8.04 5.77 12.73
C ASP A 38 -7.98 5.11 11.34
N ILE A 39 -7.61 3.82 11.27
CA ILE A 39 -7.84 2.92 10.13
C ILE A 39 -9.32 3.02 9.73
N LYS A 40 -10.17 3.39 10.69
CA LYS A 40 -11.56 3.76 10.48
C LYS A 40 -11.77 4.79 9.35
N ASN A 41 -10.84 5.72 9.17
CA ASN A 41 -10.92 6.71 8.09
C ASN A 41 -10.52 6.15 6.71
N PHE A 42 -10.10 4.89 6.64
CA PHE A 42 -9.77 4.17 5.42
C PHE A 42 -10.86 3.13 5.06
N LEU A 43 -11.91 2.98 5.87
CA LEU A 43 -12.97 1.97 5.71
C LEU A 43 -13.93 2.26 4.55
N ASP A 44 -14.15 3.54 4.22
CA ASP A 44 -15.16 3.98 3.23
C ASP A 44 -14.74 3.75 1.75
N CYS A 45 -13.71 2.95 1.49
CA CYS A 45 -13.15 2.79 0.15
C CYS A 45 -13.82 1.70 -0.70
N SER A 46 -14.90 1.08 -0.23
CA SER A 46 -15.63 0.06 -0.99
C SER A 46 -16.57 0.71 -2.01
N ASN A 47 -16.09 0.85 -3.25
CA ASN A 47 -16.99 1.13 -4.38
C ASN A 47 -17.56 -0.20 -4.88
N GLY A 48 -18.90 -0.27 -4.90
CA GLY A 48 -19.75 -1.40 -5.24
C GLY A 48 -19.34 -2.29 -6.42
N ASP A 49 -19.85 -3.51 -6.37
CA ASP A 49 -19.87 -4.57 -7.40
C ASP A 49 -18.60 -5.40 -7.63
N LYS A 50 -17.92 -5.80 -6.56
CA LYS A 50 -16.61 -6.48 -6.71
C LYS A 50 -16.58 -7.85 -6.05
N LYS A 51 -16.44 -8.88 -6.89
CA LYS A 51 -16.15 -10.26 -6.48
C LYS A 51 -14.67 -10.38 -6.13
N ALA A 52 -14.32 -11.40 -5.35
CA ALA A 52 -12.94 -11.83 -5.20
C ALA A 52 -12.29 -12.07 -6.57
N ALA A 53 -11.14 -11.44 -6.79
CA ALA A 53 -10.40 -11.54 -8.04
C ALA A 53 -8.91 -11.67 -7.79
N ILE A 54 -8.24 -12.48 -8.62
CA ILE A 54 -6.78 -12.58 -8.60
C ILE A 54 -6.22 -11.32 -9.28
N LYS A 55 -5.39 -10.58 -8.54
CA LYS A 55 -4.70 -9.39 -9.04
C LYS A 55 -3.19 -9.65 -9.08
N ASN A 56 -2.56 -9.25 -10.18
CA ASN A 56 -1.10 -9.29 -10.29
C ASN A 56 -0.52 -8.05 -9.59
N MET A 57 0.18 -8.26 -8.49
CA MET A 57 0.77 -7.22 -7.66
C MET A 57 2.29 -7.21 -7.79
N ALA A 58 2.91 -6.05 -7.57
CA ALA A 58 4.35 -5.90 -7.61
C ALA A 58 4.84 -4.99 -6.48
N ILE A 59 6.05 -5.25 -5.99
CA ILE A 59 6.71 -4.42 -4.97
C ILE A 59 7.76 -3.55 -5.64
N PHE A 60 7.63 -2.25 -5.44
CA PHE A 60 8.55 -1.24 -5.93
C PHE A 60 9.45 -0.79 -4.80
N HIS A 61 10.75 -0.83 -5.04
CA HIS A 61 11.76 -0.37 -4.09
C HIS A 61 12.70 0.64 -4.76
N PHE A 62 13.00 1.70 -4.03
CA PHE A 62 13.82 2.81 -4.50
C PHE A 62 15.09 2.91 -3.67
N LYS A 63 16.25 3.03 -4.33
CA LYS A 63 17.47 3.42 -3.63
C LYS A 63 17.45 4.94 -3.39
N GLY A 64 17.48 5.33 -2.12
CA GLY A 64 17.44 6.73 -1.70
C GLY A 64 16.03 7.31 -1.63
N ALA A 65 15.96 8.62 -1.44
CA ALA A 65 14.70 9.30 -1.15
C ALA A 65 13.82 9.45 -2.40
N VAL A 66 12.52 9.14 -2.30
CA VAL A 66 11.53 9.24 -3.39
C VAL A 66 10.26 9.96 -2.94
N THR A 67 9.64 10.75 -3.83
CA THR A 67 8.33 11.38 -3.59
C THR A 67 7.19 10.49 -4.08
N THR A 68 5.95 10.76 -3.66
CA THR A 68 4.76 10.09 -4.22
C THR A 68 4.70 10.18 -5.75
N THR A 69 5.00 11.35 -6.31
CA THR A 69 5.06 11.55 -7.77
C THR A 69 6.08 10.61 -8.43
N GLY A 70 7.31 10.51 -7.88
CA GLY A 70 8.32 9.61 -8.42
C GLY A 70 7.94 8.13 -8.34
N VAL A 71 7.19 7.74 -7.31
CA VAL A 71 6.62 6.37 -7.23
C VAL A 71 5.60 6.15 -8.33
N PHE A 72 4.70 7.12 -8.55
CA PHE A 72 3.64 7.03 -9.54
C PHE A 72 4.19 6.99 -10.96
N ASP A 73 5.16 7.85 -11.28
CA ASP A 73 5.80 7.89 -12.60
C ASP A 73 6.47 6.55 -12.94
N LEU A 74 7.13 5.91 -11.97
CA LEU A 74 7.73 4.60 -12.18
C LEU A 74 6.66 3.52 -12.35
N MET A 75 5.67 3.47 -11.46
CA MET A 75 4.58 2.48 -11.58
C MET A 75 3.89 2.59 -12.94
N GLU A 76 3.57 3.82 -13.36
CA GLU A 76 2.96 4.11 -14.66
C GLU A 76 3.82 3.57 -15.80
N LYS A 77 5.11 3.90 -15.80
CA LYS A 77 6.07 3.45 -16.80
C LYS A 77 6.16 1.92 -16.89
N GLU A 78 6.04 1.23 -15.76
CA GLU A 78 6.08 -0.23 -15.70
C GLU A 78 4.71 -0.89 -15.94
N GLY A 79 3.64 -0.11 -16.17
CA GLY A 79 2.29 -0.62 -16.43
C GLY A 79 1.52 -1.03 -15.16
N TYR A 80 1.82 -0.39 -14.03
CA TYR A 80 1.18 -0.60 -12.74
C TYR A 80 0.46 0.68 -12.28
N ARG A 81 -0.52 0.52 -11.41
CA ARG A 81 -1.09 1.58 -10.59
C ARG A 81 -0.78 1.33 -9.12
N PRO A 82 -0.83 2.34 -8.24
CA PRO A 82 -0.71 2.12 -6.80
C PRO A 82 -1.79 1.15 -6.28
N ALA A 83 -1.43 0.33 -5.29
CA ALA A 83 -2.35 -0.56 -4.61
C ALA A 83 -3.33 0.21 -3.70
N THR A 84 -4.55 -0.29 -3.59
CA THR A 84 -5.57 0.17 -2.64
C THR A 84 -5.36 -0.44 -1.26
N VAL A 85 -6.18 -0.03 -0.28
CA VAL A 85 -6.18 -0.61 1.07
C VAL A 85 -6.53 -2.09 1.05
N HIS A 86 -7.60 -2.50 0.36
CA HIS A 86 -7.97 -3.90 0.20
C HIS A 86 -6.82 -4.73 -0.38
N GLU A 87 -6.15 -4.22 -1.41
CA GLU A 87 -5.05 -4.91 -2.07
C GLU A 87 -3.83 -5.04 -1.15
N LEU A 88 -3.54 -4.03 -0.33
CA LEU A 88 -2.48 -4.11 0.67
C LEU A 88 -2.80 -5.16 1.75
N LEU A 89 -4.03 -5.15 2.28
CA LEU A 89 -4.44 -6.07 3.32
C LEU A 89 -4.51 -7.51 2.82
N SER A 90 -4.93 -7.74 1.58
CA SER A 90 -4.85 -9.07 0.98
C SER A 90 -3.40 -9.51 0.74
N LEU A 91 -2.54 -8.59 0.27
CA LEU A 91 -1.11 -8.88 0.10
C LEU A 91 -0.44 -9.28 1.43
N GLY A 92 -0.82 -8.63 2.53
CA GLY A 92 -0.21 -8.89 3.82
C GLY A 92 -0.62 -10.22 4.47
N MET A 93 -1.74 -10.83 4.07
CA MET A 93 -2.15 -12.14 4.59
C MET A 93 -1.20 -13.26 4.16
N GLU A 94 -0.29 -12.98 3.23
CA GLU A 94 0.75 -13.87 2.78
C GLU A 94 2.07 -13.57 3.54
N PRO A 95 2.38 -14.31 4.62
CA PRO A 95 3.38 -13.92 5.62
C PRO A 95 4.83 -13.96 5.11
N GLU A 96 5.10 -14.58 3.97
CA GLU A 96 6.45 -14.69 3.41
C GLU A 96 6.98 -13.35 2.86
N TYR A 97 6.10 -12.40 2.56
CA TYR A 97 6.45 -11.21 1.76
C TYR A 97 6.68 -9.92 2.58
N GLN A 98 6.39 -9.96 3.88
CA GLN A 98 6.40 -8.77 4.75
C GLN A 98 7.71 -8.53 5.51
N ARG A 99 8.79 -9.25 5.20
CA ARG A 99 10.02 -9.14 6.00
C ARG A 99 10.78 -7.85 5.69
N GLU A 100 11.37 -7.26 6.72
CA GLU A 100 12.44 -6.23 6.70
C GLU A 100 12.05 -4.77 6.41
N PHE A 101 11.11 -4.48 5.50
CA PHE A 101 10.76 -3.09 5.14
C PHE A 101 9.24 -2.83 5.10
N MET A 102 8.81 -1.62 5.41
CA MET A 102 7.39 -1.28 5.31
C MET A 102 6.91 -1.33 3.85
N ILE A 103 5.67 -1.78 3.63
CA ILE A 103 5.01 -1.79 2.32
C ILE A 103 3.84 -0.81 2.36
N ILE A 104 3.89 0.22 1.52
CA ILE A 104 2.95 1.34 1.51
C ILE A 104 1.99 1.20 0.33
N ALA A 105 0.70 1.42 0.58
CA ALA A 105 -0.34 1.50 -0.45
C ALA A 105 -0.78 2.95 -0.68
N LEU A 106 -0.42 3.50 -1.85
CA LEU A 106 -0.68 4.89 -2.21
C LEU A 106 -1.95 5.09 -3.05
N GLY A 107 -2.74 4.03 -3.30
CA GLY A 107 -3.94 4.06 -4.14
C GLY A 107 -5.14 4.74 -3.48
N PHE A 108 -5.11 4.94 -2.16
CA PHE A 108 -6.07 5.77 -1.45
C PHE A 108 -5.35 6.60 -0.39
N LYS A 109 -5.69 7.90 -0.34
CA LYS A 109 -4.98 8.88 0.49
C LYS A 109 -5.96 9.91 1.08
N PRO A 110 -6.66 9.57 2.18
CA PRO A 110 -7.62 10.48 2.80
C PRO A 110 -6.87 11.66 3.41
N LEU A 111 -7.54 12.81 3.40
CA LEU A 111 -7.07 14.01 4.07
C LEU A 111 -7.46 13.90 5.56
N LEU A 112 -6.47 13.85 6.45
CA LEU A 112 -6.69 13.71 7.88
C LEU A 112 -6.02 14.86 8.63
N ARG A 113 -6.67 15.30 9.71
CA ARG A 113 -6.10 16.26 10.65
C ARG A 113 -5.54 15.54 11.86
N LEU A 114 -4.22 15.38 11.92
CA LEU A 114 -3.51 14.72 13.02
C LEU A 114 -2.47 15.68 13.61
N GLY A 115 -2.42 15.78 14.94
CA GLY A 115 -1.44 16.65 15.63
C GLY A 115 -1.53 18.14 15.27
N GLY A 116 -2.70 18.60 14.80
CA GLY A 116 -2.93 19.98 14.37
C GLY A 116 -2.63 20.25 12.89
N TYR A 117 -2.06 19.30 12.15
CA TYR A 117 -1.73 19.43 10.73
C TYR A 117 -2.67 18.60 9.86
N GLU A 118 -3.07 19.16 8.73
CA GLU A 118 -3.89 18.49 7.72
C GLU A 118 -2.98 17.95 6.61
N CYS A 119 -2.94 16.62 6.49
CA CYS A 119 -2.08 15.90 5.54
C CYS A 119 -2.81 14.72 4.94
N ARG A 120 -2.37 14.26 3.77
CA ARG A 120 -2.84 13.03 3.16
C ARG A 120 -2.02 11.86 3.67
N TYR A 121 -2.69 10.84 4.17
CA TYR A 121 -2.02 9.66 4.73
C TYR A 121 -2.19 8.44 3.84
N ALA A 122 -1.22 7.54 3.83
CA ALA A 122 -1.32 6.24 3.21
C ALA A 122 -1.21 5.15 4.28
N LEU A 123 -1.85 4.01 4.03
CA LEU A 123 -1.72 2.84 4.88
C LEU A 123 -0.42 2.10 4.53
N TYR A 124 0.25 1.58 5.55
CA TYR A 124 1.40 0.70 5.37
C TYR A 124 1.32 -0.55 6.26
N LEU A 125 1.95 -1.62 5.77
CA LEU A 125 2.24 -2.84 6.51
C LEU A 125 3.69 -2.85 6.97
N TYR A 126 3.92 -3.33 8.18
CA TYR A 126 5.25 -3.52 8.77
C TYR A 126 5.24 -4.77 9.66
N ASP A 127 6.39 -5.46 9.75
CA ASP A 127 6.62 -6.58 10.68
C ASP A 127 5.47 -7.59 10.76
N ALA A 128 5.20 -8.23 9.61
CA ALA A 128 4.20 -9.28 9.33
C ALA A 128 2.73 -8.93 9.59
N ASN A 129 2.40 -8.21 10.66
CA ASN A 129 1.03 -7.98 11.09
C ASN A 129 0.79 -6.54 11.58
N CYS A 130 1.76 -5.62 11.52
CA CYS A 130 1.54 -4.26 12.02
C CYS A 130 0.99 -3.35 10.92
N LEU A 131 -0.14 -2.69 11.22
CA LEU A 131 -0.67 -1.61 10.39
C LEU A 131 -0.31 -0.24 10.96
N GLY A 132 -0.02 0.70 10.06
CA GLY A 132 0.19 2.09 10.41
C GLY A 132 -0.14 3.03 9.25
N ILE A 133 -0.08 4.33 9.54
CA ILE A 133 -0.32 5.39 8.55
C ILE A 133 0.92 6.27 8.41
N VAL A 134 1.20 6.71 7.19
CA VAL A 134 2.35 7.56 6.87
C VAL A 134 1.89 8.78 6.08
N PRO A 135 2.37 9.99 6.39
CA PRO A 135 2.08 11.16 5.57
C PRO A 135 2.66 10.98 4.16
N THR A 136 1.94 11.49 3.18
CA THR A 136 2.29 11.33 1.76
C THR A 136 2.89 12.60 1.16
N GLU A 137 2.82 13.70 1.90
CA GLU A 137 3.57 14.93 1.67
C GLU A 137 5.02 14.74 2.18
N GLY A 138 5.96 14.61 1.25
CA GLY A 138 7.38 14.53 1.59
C GLY A 138 8.13 13.49 0.77
N ARG A 139 9.18 12.95 1.37
CA ARG A 139 10.02 11.92 0.77
C ARG A 139 10.01 10.67 1.63
N PHE A 140 9.81 9.54 0.98
CA PHE A 140 10.03 8.22 1.54
C PHE A 140 11.50 7.85 1.40
N LEU A 141 12.04 7.15 2.38
CA LEU A 141 13.44 6.72 2.40
C LEU A 141 13.57 5.29 1.85
N ASP A 142 14.78 4.76 1.85
CA ASP A 142 15.14 3.46 1.29
C ASP A 142 14.60 2.25 2.07
N HIS A 143 14.05 2.45 3.26
CA HIS A 143 13.32 1.40 4.00
C HIS A 143 11.82 1.36 3.65
N CYS A 144 11.37 2.17 2.68
CA CYS A 144 10.00 2.18 2.19
C CYS A 144 9.89 1.40 0.87
N ARG A 145 8.93 0.47 0.82
CA ARG A 145 8.51 -0.23 -0.39
C ARG A 145 7.08 0.16 -0.73
N PHE A 146 6.69 0.00 -1.99
CA PHE A 146 5.36 0.39 -2.46
C PHE A 146 4.68 -0.76 -3.19
N ALA A 147 3.44 -1.04 -2.83
CA ALA A 147 2.62 -2.02 -3.52
C ALA A 147 1.98 -1.38 -4.77
N GLY A 148 2.17 -2.02 -5.92
CA GLY A 148 1.51 -1.69 -7.17
C GLY A 148 0.69 -2.86 -7.69
N VAL A 149 -0.33 -2.57 -8.49
CA VAL A 149 -1.19 -3.56 -9.15
C VAL A 149 -1.12 -3.35 -10.65
N ARG A 150 -0.91 -4.44 -11.39
CA ARG A 150 -0.81 -4.41 -12.85
C ARG A 150 -2.09 -3.82 -13.42
N LYS A 151 -1.97 -2.85 -14.32
CA LYS A 151 -3.12 -2.33 -15.06
C LYS A 151 -3.66 -3.44 -15.96
N GLN A 152 -4.95 -3.73 -15.86
CA GLN A 152 -5.62 -4.55 -16.86
C GLN A 152 -5.71 -3.71 -18.15
N VAL A 153 -5.13 -4.23 -19.23
CA VAL A 153 -5.34 -3.67 -20.56
C VAL A 153 -6.67 -4.22 -21.03
N TYR A 154 -7.66 -3.33 -21.18
CA TYR A 154 -8.92 -3.63 -21.86
C TYR A 154 -8.75 -3.39 -23.36
#